data_AF-A0A5B0FVJ1-F1
#
_entry.id   AF-A0A5B0FVJ1-F1
#
_cell.length_a   1.000
_cell.length_b   1.000
_cell.length_c   1.000
_cell.angle_alpha   90.00
_cell.angle_beta   90.00
_cell.angle_gamma   90.00
#
_symmetry.space_group_name_H-M   'P 1'
#
loop_
_entity.id
_entity.type
_entity.pdbx_description
1 polymer ?
#
loop_
_entity_poly.entity_id
_entity_poly.type
_entity_poly.pdbx_seq_one_letter_code
_entity_poly.pdbx_strand_id
1 'polypeptide(L)' 'MGLGGAEVAIVGLLILGMVIWALIDVIKSEFTRPNNKFVWILVIVFMPILGSFLYLIIGRGQRATRY' A
#
# COMPACT_ATOMS: atom_id res chain seq x y z
N MET A 1 9.66 -30.80 3.00
CA MET A 1 8.83 -29.71 3.53
C MET A 1 7.98 -29.22 2.38
N GLY A 2 6.67 -29.25 2.57
CA GLY A 2 5.68 -29.03 1.53
C GLY A 2 5.87 -27.68 0.85
N LEU A 3 5.70 -27.68 -0.46
CA LEU A 3 5.25 -26.51 -1.18
C LEU A 3 3.79 -26.80 -1.53
N GLY A 4 2.98 -27.09 -0.50
CA GLY A 4 1.56 -27.34 -0.69
C GLY A 4 0.86 -26.05 -1.12
N GLY A 5 -0.28 -26.19 -1.81
CA GLY A 5 -1.10 -25.04 -2.20
C GLY A 5 -1.53 -24.17 -1.02
N ALA A 6 -1.53 -24.73 0.20
CA ALA A 6 -1.84 -24.01 1.43
C ALA A 6 -0.77 -22.97 1.80
N GLU A 7 0.52 -23.29 1.73
CA GLU A 7 1.60 -22.34 2.02
C GLU A 7 1.58 -21.15 1.04
N VAL A 8 1.35 -21.42 -0.24
CA VAL A 8 1.24 -20.38 -1.28
C VAL A 8 -0.01 -19.52 -1.05
N ALA A 9 -1.14 -20.12 -0.68
CA ALA A 9 -2.36 -19.38 -0.37
C ALA A 9 -2.20 -18.47 0.84
N ILE A 10 -1.52 -18.93 1.89
CA ILE A 10 -1.25 -18.13 3.10
C ILE A 10 -0.36 -16.93 2.74
N VAL A 11 0.73 -17.14 2.01
CA VAL A 11 1.63 -16.04 1.58
C VAL A 11 0.88 -15.06 0.69
N GLY A 12 0.06 -15.54 -0.26
CA GLY A 12 -0.77 -14.69 -1.11
C GLY A 12 -1.78 -13.85 -0.32
N LEU A 13 -2.43 -14.44 0.68
CA LEU A 13 -3.37 -13.73 1.57
C LEU A 13 -2.67 -12.66 2.42
N LEU A 14 -1.47 -12.95 2.92
CA LEU A 14 -0.68 -11.98 3.68
C LEU A 14 -0.28 -10.77 2.82
N ILE A 15 0.15 -11.00 1.59
CA ILE A 15 0.50 -9.94 0.64
C ILE A 15 -0.75 -9.11 0.30
N LEU A 16 -1.88 -9.76 -0.01
CA LEU A 16 -3.14 -9.07 -0.26
C LEU A 16 -3.60 -8.23 0.94
N GLY A 17 -3.49 -8.78 2.16
CA GLY A 17 -3.81 -8.05 3.39
C GLY A 17 -2.95 -6.81 3.56
N MET A 18 -1.64 -6.89 3.28
CA MET A 18 -0.72 -5.75 3.33
C MET A 18 -1.09 -4.66 2.31
N VAL A 19 -1.44 -5.05 1.09
CA VAL A 19 -1.86 -4.12 0.02
C VAL A 19 -3.15 -3.40 0.39
N ILE A 20 -4.16 -4.13 0.88
CA ILE A 20 -5.43 -3.56 1.33
C ILE A 20 -5.19 -2.59 2.49
N TRP A 21 -4.35 -2.97 3.45
CA TRP A 21 -4.01 -2.12 4.58
C TRP A 21 -3.33 -0.82 4.11
N ALA A 22 -2.38 -0.89 3.18
CA ALA A 22 -1.72 0.27 2.60
C ALA A 22 -2.70 1.19 1.84
N LEU A 23 -3.64 0.61 1.09
CA LEU A 23 -4.73 1.34 0.43
C LEU A 23 -5.61 2.08 1.44
N ILE A 24 -6.03 1.41 2.51
CA ILE A 24 -6.84 2.03 3.57
C ILE A 24 -6.06 3.18 4.23
N ASP A 25 -4.78 3.00 4.51
CA ASP A 25 -3.92 4.02 5.11
C ASP A 25 -3.72 5.23 4.19
N VAL A 26 -3.62 5.02 2.87
CA VAL A 26 -3.66 6.10 1.87
C VAL A 26 -5.02 6.81 1.87
N ILE A 27 -6.12 6.07 1.81
CA ILE A 27 -7.47 6.67 1.74
C ILE A 27 -7.78 7.45 3.03
N LYS A 28 -7.35 6.95 4.19
CA LYS A 28 -7.50 7.64 5.48
C LYS A 28 -6.50 8.78 5.69
N SER A 29 -5.34 8.74 5.05
CA SER A 29 -4.38 9.84 5.15
C SER A 29 -4.94 11.14 4.55
N GLU A 30 -4.80 12.22 5.32
CA GLU A 30 -5.03 13.58 4.84
C GLU A 30 -3.75 14.06 4.14
N PHE A 31 -3.79 14.06 2.80
CA PHE A 31 -2.73 14.66 2.00
C PHE A 31 -3.06 16.11 1.73
N THR A 32 -2.06 16.99 1.88
CA THR A 32 -2.20 18.43 1.58
C THR A 32 -2.65 18.68 0.14
N ARG A 33 -2.31 17.75 -0.78
CA ARG A 33 -2.72 17.81 -2.19
C ARG A 33 -3.60 16.60 -2.51
N PRO A 34 -4.86 16.79 -2.94
CA PRO A 34 -5.74 15.69 -3.31
C PRO A 34 -5.17 14.84 -4.45
N ASN A 35 -4.40 15.43 -5.37
CA ASN A 35 -3.78 14.70 -6.47
C ASN A 35 -2.78 13.62 -6.00
N ASN A 36 -2.05 13.85 -4.90
CA ASN A 36 -1.08 12.87 -4.41
C ASN A 36 -1.77 11.62 -3.86
N LYS A 37 -2.97 11.77 -3.27
CA LYS A 37 -3.78 10.62 -2.83
C LYS A 37 -4.12 9.72 -4.01
N PHE A 38 -4.60 10.28 -5.11
CA PHE A 38 -4.95 9.51 -6.31
C PHE A 38 -3.74 8.81 -6.93
N VAL A 39 -2.59 9.49 -7.02
CA VAL A 39 -1.35 8.89 -7.53
C VAL A 39 -0.93 7.68 -6.68
N TRP A 40 -0.96 7.79 -5.35
CA TRP A 40 -0.60 6.69 -4.45
C TRP A 40 -1.56 5.50 -4.56
N ILE A 41 -2.87 5.76 -4.69
CA ILE A 41 -3.87 4.71 -4.92
C ILE A 41 -3.56 3.99 -6.24
N LEU A 42 -3.31 4.73 -7.32
CA LEU A 42 -3.01 4.15 -8.63
C LEU A 42 -1.75 3.28 -8.58
N VAL A 43 -0.70 3.78 -7.95
CA VAL A 43 0.58 3.07 -7.81
C VAL A 43 0.43 1.79 -7.00
N ILE A 44 -0.32 1.80 -5.89
CA ILE A 44 -0.57 0.59 -5.09
C ILE A 44 -1.48 -0.41 -5.83
N VAL A 45 -2.44 0.06 -6.63
CA VAL A 45 -3.32 -0.83 -7.41
C VAL A 45 -2.58 -1.49 -8.59
N PHE A 46 -1.82 -0.71 -9.37
CA PHE A 46 -1.07 -1.23 -10.52
C PHE A 46 0.21 -1.97 -10.14
N MET A 47 0.80 -1.62 -9.00
CA MET A 47 2.00 -2.24 -8.46
C MET A 47 1.85 -2.47 -6.96
N PRO A 48 1.14 -3.51 -6.51
CA PRO A 48 0.86 -3.74 -5.09
C PRO A 48 2.12 -3.85 -4.22
N ILE A 49 3.11 -4.62 -4.65
CA ILE A 49 4.34 -4.84 -3.87
C ILE A 49 5.23 -3.59 -3.90
N LEU A 50 5.58 -3.11 -5.11
CA LEU A 50 6.46 -1.95 -5.27
C LEU A 50 5.80 -0.65 -4.81
N GLY A 51 4.51 -0.50 -5.05
CA GLY A 51 3.72 0.67 -4.70
C GLY A 51 3.52 0.82 -3.20
N SER A 52 3.32 -0.29 -2.47
CA SER A 52 3.33 -0.26 -1.00
C SER A 52 4.70 0.14 -0.45
N PHE A 53 5.79 -0.36 -1.04
CA PHE A 53 7.16 0.03 -0.66
C PHE A 53 7.44 1.51 -0.91
N LEU A 54 7.13 1.99 -2.12
CA LEU A 54 7.26 3.40 -2.48
C LEU A 54 6.40 4.30 -1.59
N TYR A 55 5.19 3.85 -1.22
CA TYR A 55 4.29 4.59 -0.34
C TYR A 55 4.88 4.78 1.05
N LEU A 56 5.49 3.72 1.61
CA LEU A 56 6.12 3.77 2.92
C LEU A 56 7.34 4.70 2.95
N ILE A 57 8.15 4.71 1.88
CA ILE A 57 9.37 5.53 1.81
C ILE A 57 9.03 7.00 1.50
N ILE A 58 8.21 7.24 0.48
CA ILE A 58 7.98 8.58 -0.10
C ILE A 58 6.61 9.12 0.31
N GLY A 59 5.56 8.29 0.20
CA GLY A 59 4.17 8.72 0.41
C GLY A 59 3.86 9.15 1.84
N ARG A 60 4.53 8.55 2.83
CA ARG A 60 4.46 8.95 4.25
C ARG A 60 4.94 10.39 4.48
N GLY A 61 5.97 10.84 3.78
CA GLY A 61 6.52 12.19 3.91
C GLY A 61 5.69 13.27 3.21
N GLN A 62 4.74 12.88 2.36
CA GLN A 62 3.83 13.79 1.66
C GLN A 62 2.50 14.02 2.40
N ARG A 63 2.31 13.36 3.56
CA ARG A 63 1.18 13.64 4.44
C ARG A 63 1.29 15.09 4.90
N ALA A 64 0.14 15.73 5.14
CA ALA A 64 0.15 17.10 5.62
C ALA A 64 0.83 17.17 6.99
N THR A 65 2.13 17.53 7.03
CA THR A 65 2.79 17.96 8.24
C THR A 65 2.12 19.27 8.64
N ARG A 66 1.17 19.16 9.56
CA ARG A 66 0.52 20.29 10.22
C ARG A 66 1.57 20.93 11.12
N TYR A 67 2.31 21.90 10.59
CA TYR A 67 3.00 22.93 11.38
C TYR A 67 2.02 24.05 11.66
#